data_AF-A0A7T5UNL5-F1
#
_entry.id   AF-A0A7T5UNL5-F1
#
_cell.length_a   1.000
_cell.length_b   1.000
_cell.length_c   1.000
_cell.angle_alpha   90.00
_cell.angle_beta   90.00
_cell.angle_gamma   90.00
#
_symmetry.space_group_name_H-M   'P 1'
#
loop_
_entity.id
_entity.type
_entity.pdbx_description
1 polymer ?
#
loop_
_entity_poly.entity_id
_entity_poly.type
_entity_poly.pdbx_seq_one_letter_code
_entity_poly.pdbx_strand_id
1 'polypeptide(L)'
;MGLKSEKNPINRTHIWVAIIIGAAIFGYGMLNFISKENERTNQAEIQRKEQEAKKSNAILLETCLNEADIRMNNSWKDLCKAKGLKEDCLQPLDLVEIQDKRLTELKGACFKKYPQN
;
A
#
# COMPACT_ATOMS: atom_id res chain seq x y z
N MET A 1 40.18 69.26 -20.93
CA MET A 1 39.38 68.02 -20.97
C MET A 1 40.18 66.92 -20.31
N GLY A 2 39.62 66.25 -19.30
CA GLY A 2 40.31 65.19 -18.57
C GLY A 2 39.54 64.77 -17.33
N LEU A 3 38.37 64.16 -17.52
CA LEU A 3 37.62 63.49 -16.45
C LEU A 3 38.43 62.26 -16.02
N LYS A 4 39.25 62.40 -14.97
CA LYS A 4 39.88 61.26 -14.32
C LYS A 4 38.82 60.51 -13.51
N SER A 5 38.42 59.38 -14.07
CA SER A 5 37.52 58.40 -13.46
C SER A 5 38.09 57.92 -12.12
N GLU A 6 37.38 58.25 -11.04
CA GLU A 6 37.67 57.84 -9.67
C GLU A 6 37.24 56.37 -9.50
N LYS A 7 38.19 55.45 -9.65
CA LYS A 7 37.95 54.02 -9.37
C LYS A 7 38.06 53.80 -7.87
N ASN A 8 36.92 53.69 -7.21
CA ASN A 8 36.79 53.33 -5.81
C ASN A 8 37.35 51.91 -5.58
N PRO A 9 38.37 51.72 -4.72
CA PRO A 9 38.94 50.40 -4.48
C PRO A 9 37.95 49.57 -3.65
N ILE A 10 37.32 48.59 -4.28
CA ILE A 10 36.52 47.58 -3.56
C ILE A 10 37.46 46.86 -2.58
N ASN A 11 37.29 47.18 -1.30
CA ASN A 11 38.13 46.65 -0.21
C ASN A 11 37.96 45.13 -0.14
N ARG A 12 39.08 44.38 -0.12
CA ARG A 12 39.09 42.90 -0.11
C ARG A 12 38.20 42.29 1.00
N THR A 13 38.01 43.01 2.10
CA THR A 13 37.13 42.65 3.21
C THR A 13 35.65 42.54 2.81
N HIS A 14 35.14 43.41 1.92
CA HIS A 14 33.75 43.32 1.45
C HIS A 14 33.50 42.10 0.58
N ILE A 15 34.51 41.65 -0.17
CA ILE A 15 34.43 40.45 -1.01
C ILE A 15 34.32 39.19 -0.12
N TRP A 16 35.13 39.09 0.93
CA TRP A 16 35.05 37.97 1.88
C TRP A 16 33.72 37.93 2.64
N VAL A 17 33.20 39.09 3.06
CA VAL A 17 31.89 39.18 3.72
C VAL A 17 30.77 38.73 2.78
N ALA A 18 30.80 39.15 1.51
CA ALA A 18 29.80 38.74 0.52
C ALA A 18 29.82 37.21 0.25
N ILE A 19 31.01 36.59 0.22
CA ILE A 19 31.15 35.14 0.06
C ILE A 19 30.54 34.38 1.24
N ILE A 20 30.81 34.82 2.48
CA ILE A 20 30.29 34.18 3.69
C ILE A 20 28.76 34.27 3.74
N ILE A 21 28.21 35.45 3.44
CA ILE A 21 26.75 35.66 3.41
C ILE A 21 26.11 34.80 2.30
N GLY A 22 26.71 34.76 1.11
CA GLY A 22 26.24 33.93 0.00
C GLY A 22 26.21 32.44 0.34
N ALA A 23 27.28 31.94 0.99
CA ALA A 23 27.36 30.54 1.42
C ALA A 23 26.32 30.20 2.50
N ALA A 24 26.04 31.11 3.43
CA ALA A 24 25.02 30.91 4.46
C ALA A 24 23.60 30.82 3.88
N ILE A 25 23.26 31.73 2.95
CA ILE A 25 21.94 31.72 2.27
C ILE A 25 21.78 30.44 1.45
N PHE A 26 22.81 30.05 0.69
CA PHE A 26 22.80 28.83 -0.11
C PHE A 26 22.67 27.57 0.77
N GLY A 27 23.44 27.48 1.86
CA GLY A 27 23.37 26.38 2.82
C GLY A 27 21.98 26.24 3.46
N TYR A 28 21.36 27.35 3.86
CA TYR A 28 20.00 27.35 4.42
C TYR A 28 18.95 26.90 3.38
N GLY A 29 19.08 27.33 2.12
CA GLY A 29 18.22 26.87 1.03
C GLY A 29 18.33 25.36 0.78
N MET A 30 19.55 24.83 0.77
CA MET A 30 19.81 23.40 0.59
C MET A 30 19.22 22.55 1.72
N LEU A 31 19.32 22.98 2.97
CA LEU A 31 18.74 22.25 4.12
C LEU A 31 17.22 22.14 4.02
N ASN A 32 16.53 23.24 3.66
CA ASN A 32 15.08 23.21 3.46
C ASN A 32 14.66 22.34 2.27
N PHE A 33 15.45 22.31 1.20
CA PHE A 33 15.19 21.47 0.03
C PHE A 33 15.31 19.98 0.38
N ILE A 34 16.39 19.57 1.06
CA ILE A 34 16.63 18.19 1.48
C ILE A 34 15.53 17.71 2.44
N SER A 35 15.12 18.55 3.41
CA SER A 35 14.05 18.21 4.35
C SER A 35 12.73 17.93 3.62
N LYS A 36 12.38 18.76 2.63
CA LYS A 36 11.14 18.64 1.85
C LYS A 36 11.13 17.43 0.91
N GLU A 37 12.29 17.06 0.37
CA GLU A 37 12.43 15.86 -0.47
C GLU A 37 12.33 14.58 0.36
N ASN A 38 12.89 14.58 1.57
CA ASN A 38 12.80 13.46 2.51
C ASN A 38 11.36 13.21 2.97
N GLU A 39 10.58 14.25 3.30
CA GLU A 39 9.16 14.11 3.65
C GLU A 39 8.33 13.50 2.52
N ARG A 40 8.53 13.96 1.27
CA ARG A 40 7.82 13.41 0.10
C ARG A 40 8.17 11.95 -0.15
N THR A 41 9.43 11.59 0.03
CA THR A 41 9.92 10.21 -0.17
C THR A 41 9.33 9.28 0.90
N ASN A 42 9.34 9.70 2.17
CA ASN A 42 8.74 8.92 3.26
C ASN A 42 7.23 8.76 3.08
N GLN A 43 6.51 9.80 2.63
CA GLN A 43 5.08 9.68 2.33
C GLN A 43 4.80 8.72 1.17
N ALA A 44 5.59 8.79 0.09
CA ALA A 44 5.44 7.87 -1.04
C ALA A 44 5.74 6.41 -0.65
N GLU A 45 6.71 6.19 0.24
CA GLU A 45 7.03 4.85 0.75
C GLU A 45 5.92 4.30 1.65
N ILE A 46 5.36 5.14 2.54
CA ILE A 46 4.22 4.75 3.39
C ILE A 46 3.01 4.39 2.51
N GLN A 47 2.66 5.22 1.53
CA GLN A 47 1.56 4.95 0.62
C GLN A 47 1.79 3.66 -0.19
N ARG A 48 3.02 3.39 -0.64
CA ARG A 48 3.36 2.14 -1.32
C ARG A 48 3.15 0.94 -0.41
N LYS A 49 3.64 0.99 0.84
CA LYS A 49 3.47 -0.10 1.81
C LYS A 49 2.00 -0.32 2.17
N GLU A 50 1.22 0.74 2.34
CA GLU A 50 -0.23 0.64 2.56
C GLU A 50 -0.94 0.00 1.36
N GLN A 51 -0.58 0.41 0.14
CA GLN A 51 -1.19 -0.15 -1.07
C GLN A 51 -0.80 -1.62 -1.29
N GLU A 52 0.44 -1.99 -1.00
CA GLU A 52 0.92 -3.38 -1.02
C GLU A 52 0.20 -4.23 0.03
N ALA A 53 0.03 -3.70 1.25
CA ALA A 53 -0.73 -4.36 2.31
C ALA A 53 -2.19 -4.58 1.89
N LYS A 54 -2.83 -3.57 1.29
CA LYS A 54 -4.20 -3.69 0.76
C LYS A 54 -4.31 -4.74 -0.34
N LYS A 55 -3.37 -4.75 -1.30
CA LYS A 55 -3.34 -5.77 -2.37
C LYS A 55 -3.13 -7.18 -1.82
N SER A 56 -2.19 -7.35 -0.88
CA SER A 56 -1.94 -8.62 -0.21
C SER A 56 -3.19 -9.13 0.51
N ASN A 57 -3.86 -8.24 1.25
CA ASN A 57 -5.08 -8.57 1.97
C ASN A 57 -6.24 -8.99 1.03
N ALA A 58 -6.36 -8.34 -0.14
CA ALA A 58 -7.31 -8.73 -1.18
C ALA A 58 -7.03 -10.14 -1.73
N ILE A 59 -5.76 -10.47 -2.03
CA ILE A 59 -5.35 -11.80 -2.50
C ILE A 59 -5.65 -12.87 -1.44
N LEU A 60 -5.37 -12.59 -0.17
CA LEU A 60 -5.64 -13.50 0.94
C LEU A 60 -7.14 -13.72 1.15
N LEU A 61 -7.95 -12.66 1.00
CA LEU A 61 -9.41 -12.78 1.02
C LEU A 61 -9.89 -13.70 -0.11
N GLU A 62 -9.47 -13.44 -1.34
CA GLU A 62 -9.87 -14.25 -2.51
C GLU A 62 -9.48 -15.72 -2.33
N THR A 63 -8.26 -15.97 -1.85
CA THR A 63 -7.78 -17.33 -1.55
C THR A 63 -8.67 -18.01 -0.50
N CYS A 64 -9.02 -17.30 0.58
CA CYS A 64 -9.90 -17.82 1.62
C CYS A 64 -11.30 -18.15 1.10
N LEU A 65 -11.87 -17.27 0.27
CA LEU A 65 -13.19 -17.48 -0.33
C LEU A 65 -13.18 -18.71 -1.25
N ASN A 66 -12.13 -18.86 -2.06
CA ASN A 66 -11.98 -20.01 -2.96
C ASN A 66 -11.80 -21.32 -2.17
N GLU A 67 -11.03 -21.32 -1.07
CA GLU A 67 -10.91 -22.49 -0.20
C GLU A 67 -12.26 -22.88 0.42
N ALA A 68 -13.10 -21.91 0.79
CA ALA A 68 -14.43 -22.19 1.32
C ALA A 68 -15.33 -22.88 0.27
N ASP A 69 -15.32 -22.39 -0.97
CA ASP A 69 -16.06 -23.00 -2.08
C ASP A 69 -15.55 -24.41 -2.39
N ILE A 70 -14.23 -24.61 -2.46
CA ILE A 70 -13.61 -25.94 -2.67
C ILE A 70 -13.99 -26.91 -1.56
N ARG A 71 -13.90 -26.50 -0.29
CA ARG A 71 -14.30 -27.33 0.86
C ARG A 71 -15.76 -27.73 0.76
N MET A 72 -16.64 -26.81 0.39
CA MET A 72 -18.07 -27.11 0.27
C MET A 72 -18.35 -28.07 -0.87
N ASN A 73 -17.74 -27.85 -2.03
CA ASN A 73 -17.86 -28.74 -3.18
C ASN A 73 -17.34 -30.16 -2.85
N ASN A 74 -16.19 -30.27 -2.19
CA ASN A 74 -15.67 -31.57 -1.76
C ASN A 74 -16.61 -32.25 -0.75
N SER A 75 -17.15 -31.49 0.21
CA SER A 75 -18.16 -32.02 1.14
C SER A 75 -19.41 -32.52 0.42
N TRP A 76 -19.89 -31.82 -0.61
CA TRP A 76 -21.01 -32.27 -1.43
C TRP A 76 -20.70 -33.60 -2.12
N LYS A 77 -19.54 -33.68 -2.78
CA LYS A 77 -19.07 -34.90 -3.46
C LYS A 77 -18.94 -36.08 -2.51
N ASP A 78 -18.41 -35.86 -1.32
CA ASP A 78 -18.24 -36.92 -0.31
C ASP A 78 -19.59 -37.44 0.19
N LEU A 79 -20.56 -36.55 0.41
CA LEU A 79 -21.93 -36.96 0.77
C LEU A 79 -22.60 -37.76 -0.36
N CYS A 80 -22.37 -37.38 -1.62
CA CYS A 80 -22.86 -38.15 -2.76
C CYS A 80 -22.21 -39.55 -2.82
N LYS A 81 -20.89 -39.63 -2.69
CA LYS A 81 -20.14 -40.89 -2.67
C LYS A 81 -20.58 -41.81 -1.53
N ALA A 82 -20.84 -41.26 -0.35
CA ALA A 82 -21.32 -42.02 0.81
C ALA A 82 -22.68 -42.70 0.56
N LYS A 83 -23.49 -42.15 -0.36
CA LYS A 83 -24.77 -42.71 -0.81
C LYS A 83 -24.63 -43.62 -2.03
N GLY A 84 -23.42 -43.86 -2.52
CA GLY A 84 -23.16 -44.61 -3.76
C GLY A 84 -23.59 -43.88 -5.03
N LEU A 85 -23.74 -42.55 -4.96
CA LEU A 85 -24.17 -41.71 -6.08
C LEU A 85 -22.96 -41.06 -6.78
N LYS A 86 -23.18 -40.54 -7.98
CA LYS A 86 -22.20 -39.75 -8.73
C LYS A 86 -21.90 -38.41 -8.03
N GLU A 87 -20.78 -37.78 -8.37
CA GLU A 87 -20.31 -36.53 -7.74
C GLU A 87 -21.28 -35.34 -7.88
N ASP A 88 -22.13 -35.38 -8.90
CA ASP A 88 -23.16 -34.38 -9.24
C ASP A 88 -24.56 -34.76 -8.73
N CYS A 89 -24.63 -35.56 -7.66
CA CYS A 89 -25.92 -36.02 -7.13
C CYS A 89 -26.76 -34.86 -6.57
N LEU A 90 -28.08 -34.97 -6.71
CA LEU A 90 -29.04 -34.10 -6.03
C LEU A 90 -29.15 -34.52 -4.56
N GLN A 91 -28.94 -33.57 -3.65
CA GLN A 91 -29.14 -33.78 -2.21
C GLN A 91 -30.55 -33.34 -1.78
N PRO A 92 -31.10 -33.94 -0.71
CA PRO A 92 -32.26 -33.43 0.00
C PRO A 92 -32.14 -31.93 0.35
N LEU A 93 -33.24 -31.18 0.24
CA LEU A 93 -33.26 -29.73 0.38
C LEU A 93 -32.73 -29.24 1.74
N ASP A 94 -33.02 -29.98 2.81
CA ASP A 94 -32.53 -29.71 4.17
C ASP A 94 -31.00 -29.75 4.24
N LEU A 95 -30.35 -30.70 3.56
CA LEU A 95 -28.90 -30.79 3.50
C LEU A 95 -28.29 -29.65 2.67
N VAL A 96 -28.96 -29.25 1.58
CA VAL A 96 -28.55 -28.09 0.77
C VAL A 96 -28.56 -26.83 1.61
N GLU A 97 -29.66 -26.56 2.33
CA GLU A 97 -29.77 -25.39 3.20
C GLU A 97 -28.70 -25.35 4.29
N ILE A 98 -28.36 -26.51 4.88
CA ILE A 98 -27.28 -26.61 5.88
C ILE A 98 -25.94 -26.28 5.24
N GLN A 99 -25.66 -26.78 4.03
CA GLN A 99 -24.42 -26.51 3.33
C GLN A 99 -24.31 -25.06 2.88
N ASP A 100 -25.39 -24.45 2.40
CA ASP A 100 -25.43 -23.02 2.04
C ASP A 100 -25.20 -22.11 3.26
N LYS A 101 -25.80 -22.45 4.41
CA LYS A 101 -25.55 -21.74 5.67
C LYS A 101 -24.07 -21.83 6.07
N ARG A 102 -23.50 -23.03 6.04
CA ARG A 102 -22.07 -23.23 6.35
C ARG A 102 -21.17 -22.48 5.38
N LEU A 103 -21.50 -22.45 4.09
CA LEU A 103 -20.74 -21.70 3.10
C LEU A 103 -20.78 -20.20 3.40
N THR A 104 -21.96 -19.69 3.74
CA THR A 104 -22.15 -18.29 4.13
C THR A 104 -21.33 -17.94 5.38
N GLU A 105 -21.31 -18.81 6.38
CA GLU A 105 -20.50 -18.65 7.60
C GLU A 105 -19.00 -18.64 7.30
N LEU A 106 -18.53 -19.56 6.45
CA LEU A 106 -17.12 -19.63 6.04
C LEU A 106 -16.70 -18.37 5.27
N LYS A 107 -17.52 -17.93 4.30
CA LYS A 107 -17.27 -16.68 3.56
C LYS A 107 -17.28 -15.48 4.51
N GLY A 108 -18.24 -15.43 5.43
CA GLY A 108 -18.30 -14.41 6.48
C GLY A 108 -17.05 -14.40 7.37
N ALA A 109 -16.50 -15.56 7.70
CA ALA A 109 -15.25 -15.67 8.45
C ALA A 109 -14.04 -15.14 7.64
N CYS A 110 -14.00 -15.36 6.33
CA CYS A 110 -12.97 -14.79 5.45
C CYS A 110 -13.00 -13.25 5.47
N PHE A 111 -14.18 -12.63 5.35
CA PHE A 111 -14.31 -11.18 5.42
C PHE A 111 -13.94 -10.60 6.80
N LYS A 112 -14.22 -11.33 7.88
CA LYS A 112 -13.79 -10.93 9.24
C LYS A 112 -12.27 -11.01 9.41
N LYS A 113 -11.63 -12.01 8.81
CA LYS A 113 -10.18 -12.23 8.91
C LYS A 113 -9.38 -11.28 8.02
N TYR A 114 -9.92 -10.93 6.86
CA TYR A 114 -9.29 -10.08 5.84
C TYR A 114 -10.18 -8.85 5.54
N PRO A 115 -10.26 -7.87 6.47
CA PRO A 115 -11.11 -6.70 6.31
C PRO A 115 -10.62 -5.81 5.16
N GLN A 116 -11.55 -5.18 4.44
CA GLN A 116 -11.28 -4.41 3.21
C GLN A 116 -11.08 -2.90 3.43
N ASN A 117 -10.84 -2.48 4.67
CA ASN A 117 -10.71 -1.06 5.05
C ASN A 117 -9.29 -0.51 4.77
#